data_AF-K2BLR2-F1
#
_entry.id   AF-K2BLR2-F1
#
_cell.length_a   1.000
_cell.length_b   1.000
_cell.length_c   1.000
_cell.angle_alpha   90.00
_cell.angle_beta   90.00
_cell.angle_gamma   90.00
#
_symmetry.space_group_name_H-M   'P 1'
#
loop_
_entity.id
_entity.type
_entity.pdbx_description
1 polymer ?
#
loop_
_entity_poly.entity_id
_entity_poly.type
_entity_poly.pdbx_seq_one_letter_code
_entity_poly.pdbx_strand_id
1 'polypeptide(L)'
;MKLLVMLCLVCYSLLCMSSAQAAEIGFDEEFCLSEDRAEALKQLIPGTPDYYYYWSLYHQLRGEQVQLDKMLEQWIKRYGHTSQVEEIRNREALLNYSKDPGKAFDHIIRQLNLRFDHQKKQTVSKSTFPSILDGKAFSSEAFARQALSEYSDLSGFTIAGLQSLINQQLNP
;
A
#
# COMPACT_ATOMS: atom_id res chain seq x y z
N MET A 1 40.49 -13.18 -59.30
CA MET A 1 39.23 -12.66 -58.70
C MET A 1 38.58 -13.65 -57.73
N LYS A 2 38.28 -14.90 -58.14
CA LYS A 2 37.67 -15.92 -57.25
C LYS A 2 38.48 -16.25 -55.99
N LEU A 3 39.82 -16.33 -56.11
CA LEU A 3 40.71 -16.60 -54.98
C LEU A 3 40.74 -15.46 -53.94
N LEU A 4 40.67 -14.21 -54.41
CA LEU A 4 40.66 -13.02 -53.57
C LEU A 4 39.34 -12.88 -52.81
N VAL A 5 38.22 -13.22 -53.47
CA VAL A 5 36.89 -13.22 -52.84
C VAL A 5 36.76 -14.31 -51.78
N MET A 6 37.33 -15.50 -52.03
CA MET A 6 37.42 -16.58 -51.04
C MET A 6 38.27 -16.19 -49.83
N LEU A 7 39.42 -15.54 -50.05
CA LEU A 7 40.28 -15.05 -48.98
C LEU A 7 39.55 -14.00 -48.12
N CYS A 8 38.83 -13.06 -48.74
CA CYS A 8 38.04 -12.06 -48.03
C CYS A 8 36.88 -12.67 -47.23
N LEU A 9 36.22 -13.71 -47.74
CA LEU A 9 35.15 -14.42 -47.03
C LEU A 9 35.66 -15.19 -45.80
N VAL A 10 36.84 -15.81 -45.90
CA VAL A 10 37.50 -16.48 -44.77
C VAL A 10 38.02 -15.49 -43.73
N CYS A 11 38.55 -14.35 -44.16
CA CYS A 11 38.93 -13.28 -43.24
C CYS A 11 37.70 -12.68 -42.54
N TYR A 12 36.58 -12.52 -43.23
CA TYR A 12 35.32 -12.03 -42.65
C TYR A 12 34.74 -13.01 -41.62
N SER A 13 34.78 -14.32 -41.88
CA SER A 13 34.30 -15.32 -40.92
C SER A 13 35.20 -15.40 -39.68
N LEU A 14 36.53 -15.27 -39.83
CA LEU A 14 37.48 -15.22 -38.71
C LEU A 14 37.31 -13.94 -37.86
N LEU A 15 36.97 -12.80 -38.47
CA LEU A 15 36.69 -11.54 -37.76
C LEU A 15 35.38 -11.56 -36.97
N CYS A 16 34.39 -12.37 -37.38
CA CYS A 16 33.11 -12.52 -36.65
C CYS A 16 33.17 -13.48 -35.45
N MET A 17 34.28 -14.19 -35.21
CA MET A 17 34.43 -15.10 -34.06
C MET A 17 34.88 -14.40 -32.76
N SER A 18 34.81 -13.07 -32.69
CA SER A 18 35.17 -12.33 -31.48
C SER A 18 33.99 -12.20 -30.53
N SER A 19 34.17 -12.77 -29.32
CA SER A 19 33.42 -12.56 -28.08
C SER A 19 32.02 -13.18 -27.92
N ALA A 20 31.96 -14.51 -27.94
CA ALA A 20 31.11 -15.25 -27.00
C ALA A 20 32.02 -15.85 -25.91
N GLN A 21 32.64 -15.00 -25.08
CA GLN A 21 33.15 -15.48 -23.80
C GLN A 21 31.93 -15.74 -22.94
N ALA A 22 31.61 -17.01 -22.68
CA ALA A 22 30.73 -17.35 -21.57
C ALA A 22 31.33 -16.68 -20.32
N ALA A 23 30.57 -15.81 -19.67
CA ALA A 23 30.96 -15.28 -18.37
C ALA A 23 31.20 -16.45 -17.42
N GLU A 24 32.04 -16.28 -16.40
CA GLU A 24 32.13 -17.27 -15.32
C GLU A 24 30.72 -17.51 -14.78
N ILE A 25 30.33 -18.78 -14.68
CA ILE A 25 29.02 -19.17 -14.16
C ILE A 25 28.92 -18.59 -12.75
N GLY A 26 28.05 -17.60 -12.60
CA GLY A 26 27.79 -16.98 -11.30
C GLY A 26 27.05 -17.95 -10.38
N PHE A 27 27.06 -17.67 -9.07
CA PHE A 27 26.33 -18.48 -8.09
C PHE A 27 24.87 -18.71 -8.49
N ASP A 28 24.20 -17.67 -8.99
CA ASP A 28 22.79 -17.72 -9.39
C ASP A 28 22.55 -18.74 -10.51
N GLU A 29 23.47 -18.81 -11.48
CA GLU A 29 23.41 -19.77 -12.58
C GLU A 29 23.71 -21.18 -12.09
N GLU A 30 24.71 -21.37 -11.24
CA GLU A 30 25.02 -22.67 -10.65
C GLU A 30 23.84 -23.19 -9.81
N PHE A 31 23.21 -22.32 -9.01
CA PHE A 31 22.00 -22.65 -8.26
C PHE A 31 20.81 -23.00 -9.17
N CYS A 32 20.64 -22.31 -10.30
CA CYS A 32 19.51 -22.56 -11.20
C CYS A 32 19.70 -23.82 -12.05
N LEU A 33 20.93 -24.05 -12.55
CA LEU A 33 21.26 -25.07 -13.55
C LEU A 33 21.77 -26.38 -12.96
N SER A 34 22.18 -26.40 -11.68
CA SER A 34 22.62 -27.63 -11.01
C SER A 34 21.51 -28.68 -10.95
N GLU A 35 21.90 -29.94 -11.16
CA GLU A 35 21.02 -31.10 -10.94
C GLU A 35 20.62 -31.21 -9.47
N ASP A 36 21.59 -30.98 -8.57
CA ASP A 36 21.37 -30.85 -7.14
C ASP A 36 21.73 -29.45 -6.64
N ARG A 37 20.68 -28.63 -6.45
CA ARG A 37 20.81 -27.25 -5.93
C ARG A 37 21.37 -27.21 -4.51
N ALA A 38 21.29 -28.31 -3.75
CA ALA A 38 21.84 -28.37 -2.41
C ALA A 38 23.38 -28.27 -2.40
N GLU A 39 24.05 -28.72 -3.46
CA GLU A 39 25.51 -28.61 -3.58
C GLU A 39 25.94 -27.15 -3.76
N ALA A 40 25.25 -26.39 -4.63
CA ALA A 40 25.49 -24.96 -4.80
C ALA A 40 25.34 -24.21 -3.47
N LEU A 41 24.26 -24.51 -2.72
CA LEU A 41 23.99 -23.87 -1.43
C LEU A 41 25.10 -24.04 -0.37
N LYS A 42 25.94 -25.08 -0.47
CA LYS A 42 27.07 -25.29 0.46
C LYS A 42 28.17 -24.25 0.29
N GLN A 43 28.24 -23.59 -0.86
CA GLN A 43 29.20 -22.51 -1.11
C GLN A 43 28.83 -21.23 -0.35
N LEU A 44 27.57 -21.09 0.10
CA LEU A 44 27.09 -19.91 0.82
C LEU A 44 27.54 -19.92 2.28
N ILE A 45 27.99 -18.75 2.76
CA ILE A 45 28.45 -18.55 4.13
C ILE A 45 27.24 -18.47 5.07
N PRO A 46 27.09 -19.36 6.09
CA PRO A 46 25.96 -19.32 7.01
C PRO A 46 25.79 -17.98 7.70
N GLY A 47 24.56 -17.46 7.68
CA GLY A 47 24.19 -16.21 8.35
C GLY A 47 24.37 -14.94 7.51
N THR A 48 24.83 -15.04 6.26
CA THR A 48 24.78 -13.91 5.31
C THR A 48 23.35 -13.74 4.74
N PRO A 49 23.02 -12.56 4.18
CA PRO A 49 21.75 -12.36 3.47
C PRO A 49 21.54 -13.38 2.33
N ASP A 50 22.56 -13.63 1.52
CA ASP A 50 22.49 -14.57 0.39
C ASP A 50 22.23 -16.00 0.86
N TYR A 51 22.85 -16.42 1.96
CA TYR A 51 22.55 -17.70 2.60
C TYR A 51 21.06 -17.81 2.92
N TYR A 52 20.49 -16.83 3.61
CA TYR A 52 19.06 -16.89 3.95
C TYR A 52 18.15 -16.85 2.73
N TYR A 53 18.46 -16.01 1.73
CA TYR A 53 17.65 -15.87 0.53
C TYR A 53 17.59 -17.17 -0.28
N TYR A 54 18.75 -17.75 -0.62
CA TYR A 54 18.81 -18.95 -1.45
C TYR A 54 18.34 -20.21 -0.73
N TRP A 55 18.62 -20.36 0.57
CA TRP A 55 18.04 -21.46 1.35
C TRP A 55 16.51 -21.33 1.45
N SER A 56 15.98 -20.11 1.59
CA SER A 56 14.53 -19.89 1.57
C SER A 56 13.92 -20.28 0.22
N LEU A 57 14.50 -19.82 -0.90
CA LEU A 57 14.07 -20.20 -2.24
C LEU A 57 14.07 -21.72 -2.44
N TYR A 58 15.11 -22.39 -1.97
CA TYR A 58 15.23 -23.84 -2.05
C TYR A 58 14.11 -24.55 -1.29
N HIS A 59 13.77 -24.11 -0.08
CA HIS A 59 12.64 -24.66 0.68
C HIS A 59 11.29 -24.37 0.02
N GLN A 60 11.10 -23.19 -0.60
CA GLN A 60 9.90 -22.86 -1.37
C GLN A 60 9.69 -23.82 -2.54
N LEU A 61 10.74 -24.07 -3.32
CA LEU A 61 10.70 -24.99 -4.47
C LEU A 61 10.31 -26.42 -4.07
N ARG A 62 10.65 -26.83 -2.85
CA ARG A 62 10.36 -28.16 -2.30
C ARG A 62 9.06 -28.21 -1.48
N GLY A 63 8.39 -27.07 -1.27
CA GLY A 63 7.20 -26.99 -0.43
C GLY A 63 7.46 -27.27 1.06
N GLU A 64 8.68 -27.06 1.53
CA GLU A 64 9.10 -27.37 2.90
C GLU A 64 8.78 -26.21 3.86
N GLN A 65 7.49 -25.99 4.11
CA GLN A 65 6.99 -24.84 4.89
C GLN A 65 7.70 -24.66 6.24
N VAL A 66 7.86 -25.77 6.99
CA VAL A 66 8.44 -25.75 8.34
C VAL A 66 9.90 -25.27 8.32
N GLN A 67 10.65 -25.61 7.27
CA GLN A 67 12.05 -25.18 7.16
C GLN A 67 12.14 -23.73 6.67
N LEU A 68 11.27 -23.35 5.74
CA LEU A 68 11.14 -21.96 5.29
C LEU A 68 10.84 -21.02 6.47
N ASP A 69 9.86 -21.37 7.31
CA ASP A 69 9.44 -20.56 8.46
C ASP A 69 10.62 -20.37 9.45
N LYS A 70 11.39 -21.44 9.71
CA LYS A 70 12.60 -21.37 10.53
C LYS A 70 13.68 -20.46 9.92
N MET A 71 13.89 -20.53 8.61
CA MET A 71 14.86 -19.66 7.93
C MET A 71 14.43 -18.20 7.96
N LEU A 72 13.15 -17.91 7.69
CA LEU A 72 12.61 -16.56 7.77
C LEU A 72 12.68 -16.00 9.19
N GLU A 73 12.37 -16.79 10.22
CA GLU A 73 12.46 -16.35 11.61
C GLU A 73 13.91 -15.96 11.98
N GLN A 74 14.89 -16.80 11.63
CA GLN A 74 16.30 -16.51 11.87
C GLN A 74 16.79 -15.30 11.08
N TRP A 75 16.38 -15.19 9.82
CA TRP A 75 16.74 -14.08 8.95
C TRP A 75 16.19 -12.76 9.49
N ILE A 76 14.88 -12.71 9.78
CA ILE A 76 14.21 -11.51 10.32
C ILE A 76 14.81 -11.14 11.67
N LYS A 77 15.12 -12.11 12.54
CA LYS A 77 15.77 -11.82 13.82
C LYS A 77 17.13 -11.14 13.68
N ARG A 78 17.88 -11.46 12.62
CA ARG A 78 19.23 -10.94 12.40
C ARG A 78 19.25 -9.63 11.62
N TYR A 79 18.46 -9.52 10.56
CA TYR A 79 18.52 -8.41 9.61
C TYR A 79 17.22 -7.60 9.51
N GLY A 80 16.17 -8.02 10.21
CA GLY A 80 14.85 -7.38 10.15
C GLY A 80 14.10 -7.70 8.84
N HIS A 81 13.07 -6.90 8.57
CA HIS A 81 12.25 -7.00 7.36
C HIS A 81 12.91 -6.25 6.20
N THR A 82 13.82 -6.91 5.48
CA THR A 82 14.44 -6.37 4.26
C THR A 82 13.55 -6.57 3.04
N SER A 83 13.87 -5.90 1.92
CA SER A 83 13.17 -6.10 0.65
C SER A 83 13.17 -7.56 0.19
N GLN A 84 14.29 -8.27 0.35
CA GLN A 84 14.41 -9.68 -0.03
C GLN A 84 13.61 -10.61 0.90
N VAL A 85 13.52 -10.30 2.20
CA VAL A 85 12.64 -11.03 3.13
C VAL A 85 11.19 -10.90 2.67
N GLU A 86 10.74 -9.68 2.38
CA GLU A 86 9.38 -9.45 1.91
C GLU A 86 9.13 -10.09 0.54
N GLU A 87 10.13 -10.13 -0.35
CA GLU A 87 10.06 -10.87 -1.61
C GLU A 87 9.75 -12.35 -1.38
N ILE A 88 10.50 -13.04 -0.51
CA ILE A 88 10.24 -14.45 -0.18
C ILE A 88 8.84 -14.64 0.39
N ARG A 89 8.42 -13.79 1.33
CA ARG A 89 7.08 -13.85 1.94
C ARG A 89 5.96 -13.62 0.92
N ASN A 90 6.16 -12.69 -0.01
CA ASN A 90 5.22 -12.41 -1.10
C ASN A 90 5.12 -13.59 -2.06
N ARG A 91 6.27 -14.16 -2.45
CA ARG A 91 6.33 -15.38 -3.27
C ARG A 91 5.58 -16.52 -2.60
N GLU A 92 5.77 -16.71 -1.29
CA GLU A 92 5.14 -17.79 -0.53
C GLU A 92 3.62 -17.68 -0.51
N ALA A 93 3.09 -16.46 -0.33
CA ALA A 93 1.65 -16.20 -0.40
C ALA A 93 1.09 -16.56 -1.78
N LEU A 94 1.81 -16.24 -2.86
CA LEU A 94 1.40 -16.56 -4.23
C LEU A 94 1.49 -18.06 -4.53
N LEU A 95 2.56 -18.73 -4.10
CA LEU A 95 2.73 -20.18 -4.28
C LEU A 95 1.65 -20.98 -3.55
N ASN A 96 1.21 -20.51 -2.38
CA ASN A 96 0.14 -21.13 -1.62
C ASN A 96 -1.27 -20.69 -2.04
N TYR A 97 -1.41 -19.82 -3.05
CA TYR A 97 -2.70 -19.31 -3.51
C TYR A 97 -3.70 -20.43 -3.81
N SER A 98 -3.28 -21.48 -4.54
CA SER A 98 -4.17 -22.59 -4.89
C SER A 98 -4.61 -23.43 -3.68
N LYS A 99 -3.87 -23.40 -2.57
CA LYS A 99 -4.19 -24.13 -1.34
C LYS A 99 -5.13 -23.32 -0.44
N ASP A 100 -4.83 -22.04 -0.27
CA ASP A 100 -5.57 -21.11 0.59
C ASP A 100 -5.59 -19.70 -0.02
N PRO A 101 -6.54 -19.43 -0.94
CA PRO A 101 -6.66 -18.12 -1.58
C PRO A 101 -6.93 -17.01 -0.57
N GLY A 102 -7.65 -17.31 0.53
CA GLY A 102 -8.01 -16.34 1.56
C GLY A 102 -6.77 -15.76 2.22
N LYS A 103 -5.86 -16.62 2.70
CA LYS A 103 -4.58 -16.16 3.28
C LYS A 103 -3.72 -15.38 2.30
N ALA A 104 -3.70 -15.79 1.03
CA ALA A 104 -2.95 -15.07 0.00
C ALA A 104 -3.52 -13.66 -0.21
N PHE A 105 -4.85 -13.51 -0.31
CA PHE A 105 -5.49 -12.21 -0.41
C PHE A 105 -5.28 -11.36 0.84
N ASP A 106 -5.41 -11.93 2.05
CA ASP A 106 -5.13 -11.22 3.31
C ASP A 106 -3.69 -10.70 3.37
N HIS A 107 -2.74 -11.47 2.84
CA HIS A 107 -1.35 -11.03 2.71
C HIS A 107 -1.22 -9.87 1.73
N ILE A 108 -1.78 -9.99 0.52
CA ILE A 108 -1.73 -8.94 -0.52
C ILE A 108 -2.39 -7.65 -0.04
N ILE A 109 -3.57 -7.74 0.59
CA ILE A 109 -4.31 -6.58 1.13
C ILE A 109 -3.47 -5.86 2.17
N ARG A 110 -2.82 -6.59 3.09
CA ARG A 110 -1.95 -5.99 4.12
C ARG A 110 -0.68 -5.38 3.51
N GLN A 111 -0.02 -6.08 2.59
CA GLN A 111 1.24 -5.62 1.97
C GLN A 111 1.04 -4.36 1.12
N LEU A 112 -0.06 -4.30 0.36
CA LEU A 112 -0.38 -3.16 -0.49
C LEU A 112 -1.22 -2.10 0.23
N ASN A 113 -1.55 -2.33 1.51
CA ASN A 113 -2.42 -1.48 2.32
C ASN A 113 -3.73 -1.10 1.59
N LEU A 114 -4.37 -2.09 0.97
CA LEU A 114 -5.60 -1.88 0.20
C LEU A 114 -6.75 -1.61 1.15
N ARG A 115 -7.48 -0.52 0.89
CA ARG A 115 -8.69 -0.16 1.60
C ARG A 115 -9.89 -0.29 0.66
N PHE A 116 -10.93 -0.98 1.14
CA PHE A 116 -12.18 -1.20 0.41
C PHE A 116 -13.32 -0.38 1.00
N ASP A 117 -13.01 0.73 1.67
CA ASP A 117 -13.96 1.65 2.31
C ASP A 117 -14.38 2.80 1.39
N HIS A 118 -14.15 2.67 0.09
CA HIS A 118 -14.62 3.64 -0.89
C HIS A 118 -16.15 3.68 -0.89
N GLN A 119 -16.71 4.78 -0.38
CA GLN A 119 -18.14 5.01 -0.38
C GLN A 119 -18.58 5.72 -1.64
N LYS A 120 -19.83 5.45 -2.06
CA LYS A 120 -20.47 6.21 -3.13
C LYS A 120 -20.47 7.69 -2.76
N LYS A 121 -19.85 8.53 -3.61
CA LYS A 121 -19.93 9.98 -3.49
C LYS A 121 -21.41 10.38 -3.62
N GLN A 122 -22.03 10.78 -2.50
CA GLN A 122 -23.38 11.32 -2.53
C GLN A 122 -23.31 12.71 -3.16
N THR A 123 -23.65 12.81 -4.45
CA THR A 123 -23.63 14.09 -5.19
C THR A 123 -24.66 15.08 -4.67
N VAL A 124 -25.70 14.60 -3.98
CA VAL A 124 -26.77 15.44 -3.43
C VAL A 124 -27.17 14.86 -2.07
N SER A 125 -26.77 15.53 -0.98
CA SER A 125 -27.49 15.37 0.28
C SER A 125 -28.88 15.99 0.04
N LYS A 126 -29.94 15.19 0.10
CA LYS A 126 -31.31 15.71 0.09
C LYS A 126 -31.53 16.37 1.45
N SER A 127 -30.99 17.57 1.62
CA SER A 127 -31.23 18.33 2.83
C SER A 127 -32.70 18.71 2.86
N THR A 128 -33.42 18.17 3.83
CA THR A 128 -34.83 18.49 4.04
C THR A 128 -34.89 19.65 5.04
N PHE A 129 -34.35 20.80 4.64
CA PHE A 129 -34.61 22.03 5.37
C PHE A 129 -35.99 22.57 4.96
N PRO A 130 -36.79 23.08 5.90
CA PRO A 130 -38.01 23.79 5.54
C PRO A 130 -37.65 24.96 4.62
N SER A 131 -38.35 25.08 3.50
CA SER A 131 -38.17 26.16 2.51
C SER A 131 -38.87 27.46 2.93
N ILE A 132 -39.54 27.46 4.07
CA ILE A 132 -40.32 28.57 4.61
C ILE A 132 -39.81 28.87 6.00
N LEU A 133 -39.46 30.14 6.23
CA LEU A 133 -39.11 30.65 7.54
C LEU A 133 -40.36 30.67 8.42
N ASP A 134 -40.28 30.13 9.64
CA ASP A 134 -41.37 30.25 10.60
C ASP A 134 -41.50 31.71 11.05
N GLY A 135 -42.48 32.42 10.48
CA GLY A 135 -42.73 33.82 10.79
C GLY A 135 -43.08 34.10 12.25
N LYS A 136 -43.54 33.07 13.01
CA LYS A 136 -43.81 33.23 14.45
C LYS A 136 -42.54 33.16 15.29
N ALA A 137 -41.55 32.37 14.87
CA ALA A 137 -40.26 32.27 15.54
C ALA A 137 -39.35 33.48 15.22
N PHE A 138 -39.54 34.09 14.05
CA PHE A 138 -38.75 35.24 13.57
C PHE A 138 -39.57 36.55 13.56
N SER A 139 -40.41 36.77 14.57
CA SER A 139 -41.16 38.02 14.75
C SER A 139 -40.47 38.95 15.75
N SER A 140 -40.77 40.25 15.68
CA SER A 140 -40.26 41.25 16.63
C SER A 140 -40.62 40.89 18.08
N GLU A 141 -41.80 40.33 18.31
CA GLU A 141 -42.28 39.87 19.61
C GLU A 141 -41.53 38.63 20.10
N ALA A 142 -41.18 37.71 19.18
CA ALA A 142 -40.39 36.53 19.52
C ALA A 142 -38.99 36.93 19.97
N PHE A 143 -38.34 37.85 19.24
CA PHE A 143 -37.04 38.37 19.63
C PHE A 143 -37.09 39.20 20.92
N ALA A 144 -38.12 40.02 21.12
CA ALA A 144 -38.29 40.76 22.37
C ALA A 144 -38.47 39.82 23.56
N ARG A 145 -39.28 38.74 23.41
CA ARG A 145 -39.47 37.73 24.46
C ARG A 145 -38.18 36.98 24.75
N GLN A 146 -37.40 36.62 23.73
CA GLN A 146 -36.12 35.96 23.91
C GLN A 146 -35.13 36.87 24.65
N ALA A 147 -34.99 38.13 24.23
CA ALA A 147 -34.10 39.10 24.86
C ALA A 147 -34.47 39.33 26.34
N LEU A 148 -35.75 39.49 26.66
CA LEU A 148 -36.23 39.65 28.04
C LEU A 148 -36.10 38.37 28.89
N SER A 149 -35.97 37.19 28.26
CA SER A 149 -35.74 35.93 28.98
C SER A 149 -34.26 35.66 29.26
N GLU A 150 -33.37 36.16 28.41
CA GLU A 150 -31.92 35.95 28.52
C GLU A 150 -31.24 37.04 29.36
N TYR A 151 -31.77 38.27 29.33
CA TYR A 151 -31.19 39.44 29.98
C TYR A 151 -32.18 40.01 31.00
N SER A 152 -31.67 40.36 32.19
CA SER A 152 -32.44 41.04 33.24
C SER A 152 -32.57 42.55 33.01
N ASP A 153 -31.95 43.08 31.96
CA ASP A 153 -31.96 44.48 31.58
C ASP A 153 -32.24 44.61 30.06
N LEU A 154 -32.15 45.85 29.55
CA LEU A 154 -32.41 46.13 28.13
C LEU A 154 -31.19 45.92 27.23
N SER A 155 -30.11 45.29 27.71
CA SER A 155 -28.89 45.10 26.90
C SER A 155 -29.09 44.19 25.69
N GLY A 156 -30.14 43.34 25.74
CA GLY A 156 -30.53 42.48 24.62
C GLY A 156 -31.19 43.21 23.45
N PHE A 157 -31.45 44.52 23.55
CA PHE A 157 -32.12 45.31 22.52
C PHE A 157 -31.15 46.25 21.79
N THR A 158 -31.32 46.36 20.47
CA THR A 158 -30.69 47.42 19.69
C THR A 158 -31.41 48.75 19.89
N ILE A 159 -30.77 49.87 19.52
CA ILE A 159 -31.39 51.21 19.61
C ILE A 159 -32.73 51.27 18.87
N ALA A 160 -32.85 50.63 17.69
CA ALA A 160 -34.11 50.56 16.95
C ALA A 160 -35.15 49.67 17.67
N GLY A 161 -34.72 48.57 18.30
CA GLY A 161 -35.61 47.73 19.11
C GLY A 161 -36.15 48.45 20.33
N LEU A 162 -35.33 49.28 21.00
CA LEU A 162 -35.76 50.10 22.13
C LEU A 162 -36.85 51.09 21.74
N GLN A 163 -36.81 51.65 20.53
CA GLN A 163 -37.88 52.52 20.02
C GLN A 163 -39.22 51.80 19.90
N SER A 164 -39.22 50.50 19.57
CA SER A 164 -40.43 49.68 19.52
C SER A 164 -41.01 49.38 20.91
N LEU A 165 -40.21 49.50 21.98
CA LEU A 165 -40.65 49.27 23.36
C LEU A 165 -41.31 50.50 24.01
N ILE A 166 -41.20 51.69 23.41
CA ILE A 166 -41.68 52.96 24.02
C ILE A 166 -43.17 52.91 24.41
N ASN A 167 -43.97 52.15 23.66
CA ASN A 167 -45.42 52.02 23.89
C ASN A 167 -45.81 50.71 24.58
N GLN A 168 -44.86 49.88 25.00
CA GLN A 168 -45.13 48.61 25.66
C GLN A 168 -44.96 48.75 27.18
N GLN A 169 -45.93 48.21 27.93
CA GLN A 169 -45.83 48.13 29.38
C GLN A 169 -44.91 46.97 29.74
N LEU A 170 -43.67 47.29 30.13
CA LEU A 170 -42.72 46.32 30.64
C LEU A 170 -43.06 46.04 32.11
N ASN A 171 -43.32 44.78 32.46
CA ASN A 171 -43.43 44.40 33.86
C ASN A 171 -42.02 44.44 34.50
N PRO A 172 -41.87 45.04 35.69
CA PRO A 172 -40.60 45.05 36.42
C PRO A 172 -40.20 43.65 36.89
#